data_AF-A0A958R7T7-F1
#
_entry.id   AF-A0A958R7T7-F1
#
_cell.length_a   1.000
_cell.length_b   1.000
_cell.length_c   1.000
_cell.angle_alpha   90.00
_cell.angle_beta   90.00
_cell.angle_gamma   90.00
#
_symmetry.space_group_name_H-M   'P 1'
#
loop_
_entity.id
_entity.type
_entity.pdbx_description
1 polymer ?
#
loop_
_entity_poly.entity_id
_entity_poly.type
_entity_poly.pdbx_seq_one_letter_code
_entity_poly.pdbx_strand_id
1 'polypeptide(L)'
;MQSFVPPKKSMFEKFLQNGTLIFFVGLVLLFSATFYYFKSNKVKTALPHSPRKTVFIATPRSFTESNSEQASKESTDSLEKEVVKEEFRSNAVDKATDSASKTVEKNLNHQDLNKNNKSIEQQESVSGALTPLKVIIQYAEVTSKGFYTLVDEAKQSGQFASSDYSQGAINSGEQKIKNLAPDITIYAKDNKQIANYLNASWFNGLKSSNESNDIGLSTELIIKSASEGHIIADLKISKKFQVNLSEPNSKSFQSIDYLGSIDLQRDQVYFITNVLTTLPMIAQQEYLTSISPFEILKSINFKTGETISVFFYHFEK
;
A
#
# COMPACT_ATOMS: atom_id res chain seq x y z
N MET A 1 79.26 22.22 49.15
CA MET A 1 77.98 21.48 49.11
C MET A 1 77.13 22.10 48.02
N GLN A 2 76.91 21.43 46.89
CA GLN A 2 76.01 21.93 45.85
C GLN A 2 74.57 21.55 46.24
N SER A 3 73.69 22.55 46.35
CA SER A 3 72.28 22.34 46.73
C SER A 3 71.47 21.81 45.55
N PHE A 4 70.77 20.70 45.78
CA PHE A 4 69.88 20.08 44.80
C PHE A 4 68.58 20.90 44.67
N VAL A 5 68.35 21.50 43.51
CA VAL A 5 67.08 22.17 43.19
C VAL A 5 66.21 21.19 42.42
N PRO A 6 65.01 20.82 42.92
CA PRO A 6 64.17 19.85 42.23
C PRO A 6 63.64 20.41 40.90
N PRO A 7 63.45 19.55 39.88
CA PRO A 7 62.97 19.97 38.57
C PRO A 7 61.55 20.55 38.66
N LYS A 8 61.31 21.64 37.92
CA LYS A 8 60.00 22.29 37.86
C LYS A 8 59.01 21.36 37.17
N LYS A 9 57.98 20.92 37.91
CA LYS A 9 56.89 20.09 37.36
C LYS A 9 56.19 20.79 36.19
N SER A 10 55.83 20.00 35.18
CA SER A 10 55.13 20.47 33.98
C SER A 10 53.72 20.97 34.32
N MET A 11 53.22 21.94 33.55
CA MET A 11 51.88 22.51 33.71
C MET A 11 50.78 21.44 33.70
N PHE A 12 50.96 20.40 32.88
CA PHE A 12 50.01 19.29 32.77
C PHE A 12 49.96 18.44 34.05
N GLU A 13 51.12 18.25 34.68
CA GLU A 13 51.26 17.50 35.92
C GLU A 13 50.63 18.24 37.11
N LYS A 14 50.73 19.58 37.12
CA LYS A 14 50.01 20.44 38.07
C LYS A 14 48.50 20.43 37.84
N PHE A 15 48.06 20.31 36.58
CA PHE A 15 46.64 20.22 36.23
C PHE A 15 46.02 18.90 36.70
N LEU A 16 46.75 17.79 36.55
CA LEU A 16 46.34 16.45 36.99
C LEU A 16 46.37 16.25 38.51
N GLN A 17 47.21 17.00 39.24
CA GLN A 17 47.23 16.94 40.71
C GLN A 17 46.04 17.69 41.35
N ASN A 18 45.32 18.52 40.59
CA ASN A 18 44.19 19.27 41.10
C ASN A 18 42.88 18.49 40.91
N GLY A 19 42.60 17.56 41.83
CA GLY A 19 41.44 16.67 41.78
C GLY A 19 40.09 17.39 41.63
N THR A 20 39.95 18.57 42.22
CA THR A 20 38.75 19.42 42.07
C THR A 20 38.56 19.88 40.63
N LEU A 21 39.65 20.24 39.94
CA LEU A 21 39.60 20.72 38.55
C LEU A 21 39.22 19.59 37.59
N ILE A 22 39.79 18.39 37.79
CA ILE A 22 39.43 17.19 37.03
C ILE A 22 37.95 16.85 37.23
N PHE A 23 37.47 16.93 38.48
CA PHE A 23 36.06 16.68 38.79
C PHE A 23 35.13 17.65 38.04
N PHE A 24 35.43 18.95 38.03
CA PHE A 24 34.63 19.94 37.30
C PHE A 24 34.68 19.70 35.78
N VAL A 25 35.83 19.38 35.20
CA VAL A 25 35.95 19.06 33.77
C VAL A 25 35.13 17.82 33.44
N GLY A 26 35.19 16.78 34.27
CA GLY A 26 34.38 15.57 34.11
C GLY A 26 32.88 15.86 34.21
N LEU A 27 32.47 16.70 35.17
CA LEU A 27 31.08 17.11 35.35
C LEU A 27 30.55 17.86 34.12
N VAL A 28 31.32 18.83 33.60
CA VAL A 28 30.95 19.59 32.40
C VAL A 28 30.83 18.68 31.18
N LEU A 29 31.74 17.72 31.00
CA LEU A 29 31.65 16.73 29.93
C LEU A 29 30.40 15.86 30.06
N LEU A 30 30.05 15.43 31.28
CA LEU A 30 28.87 14.61 31.54
C LEU A 30 27.56 15.37 31.26
N PHE A 31 27.48 16.65 31.67
CA PHE A 31 26.35 17.53 31.34
C PHE A 31 26.26 17.80 29.84
N SER A 32 27.39 17.99 29.17
CA SER A 32 27.41 18.23 27.71
C SER A 32 26.96 16.99 26.94
N ALA A 33 27.43 15.79 27.33
CA ALA A 33 27.04 14.53 26.72
C ALA A 33 25.55 14.20 26.94
N THR A 34 25.05 14.40 28.17
CA THR A 34 23.62 14.21 28.47
C THR A 34 22.75 15.22 27.74
N PHE A 35 23.13 16.50 27.69
CA PHE A 35 22.40 17.51 26.93
C PHE A 35 22.38 17.20 25.42
N TYR A 36 23.50 16.76 24.85
CA TYR A 36 23.57 16.35 23.44
C TYR A 36 22.71 15.12 23.14
N TYR A 37 22.71 14.13 24.04
CA TYR A 37 21.89 12.93 23.93
C TYR A 37 20.39 13.26 23.98
N PHE A 38 19.96 14.09 24.94
CA PHE A 38 18.57 14.53 25.03
C PHE A 38 18.13 15.42 23.86
N LYS A 39 19.02 16.31 23.36
CA LYS A 39 18.72 17.14 22.19
C LYS A 39 18.58 16.30 20.93
N SER A 40 19.47 15.33 20.71
CA SER A 40 19.41 14.44 19.54
C SER A 40 18.18 13.53 19.57
N ASN A 41 17.73 13.07 20.74
CA ASN A 41 16.52 12.25 20.85
C ASN A 41 15.21 13.04 20.73
N LYS A 42 15.18 14.32 21.16
CA LYS A 42 14.01 15.19 20.94
C LYS A 42 13.81 15.58 19.47
N VAL A 43 14.88 15.65 18.67
CA VAL A 43 14.78 15.91 17.22
C VAL A 43 14.19 14.70 16.48
N LYS A 44 14.36 13.47 16.99
CA LYS A 44 13.76 12.27 16.39
C LYS A 44 12.30 12.01 16.79
N THR A 45 11.76 12.72 17.78
CA THR A 45 10.40 12.50 18.31
C THR A 45 9.43 13.67 18.10
N ALA A 46 9.87 14.73 17.42
CA ALA A 46 9.01 15.83 17.02
C ALA A 46 8.85 15.86 15.49
N LEU A 47 7.99 14.97 14.95
CA LEU A 47 7.26 15.32 13.73
C LEU A 47 6.20 16.35 14.12
N PRO A 48 6.28 17.61 13.70
CA PRO A 48 5.14 18.49 13.77
C PRO A 48 4.11 18.00 12.75
N HIS A 49 2.99 17.46 13.25
CA HIS A 49 1.78 17.28 12.46
C HIS A 49 1.28 18.68 12.07
N SER A 50 1.81 19.21 10.97
CA SER A 50 1.24 20.38 10.31
C SER A 50 0.01 19.90 9.55
N PRO A 51 -1.22 20.37 9.87
CA PRO A 51 -2.37 20.09 9.04
C PRO A 51 -2.22 20.89 7.75
N ARG A 52 -1.60 20.29 6.72
CA ARG A 52 -1.65 20.83 5.37
C ARG A 52 -3.09 20.72 4.89
N LYS A 53 -3.73 21.87 4.68
CA LYS A 53 -5.00 22.05 3.96
C LYS A 53 -4.98 21.21 2.68
N THR A 54 -5.72 20.11 2.67
CA THR A 54 -6.18 19.46 1.45
C THR A 54 -7.30 20.31 0.87
N VAL A 55 -7.04 20.93 -0.28
CA VAL A 55 -8.09 21.51 -1.11
C VAL A 55 -8.77 20.34 -1.81
N PHE A 56 -9.95 19.95 -1.32
CA PHE A 56 -10.84 19.06 -2.05
C PHE A 56 -11.45 19.84 -3.22
N ILE A 57 -11.05 19.51 -4.45
CA ILE A 57 -11.83 19.88 -5.64
C ILE A 57 -13.01 18.91 -5.68
N ALA A 58 -14.15 19.33 -5.13
CA ALA A 58 -15.40 18.63 -5.33
C ALA A 58 -15.85 18.83 -6.78
N THR A 59 -15.62 17.84 -7.64
CA THR A 59 -16.35 17.72 -8.90
C THR A 59 -17.79 17.31 -8.58
N PRO A 60 -18.81 18.14 -8.84
CA PRO A 60 -20.19 17.75 -8.62
C PRO A 60 -20.57 16.66 -9.63
N ARG A 61 -20.89 15.46 -9.14
CA ARG A 61 -21.65 14.48 -9.90
C ARG A 61 -23.10 14.96 -9.94
N SER A 62 -23.54 15.36 -11.12
CA SER A 62 -24.94 15.60 -11.44
C SER A 62 -25.73 14.32 -11.23
N PHE A 63 -26.43 14.20 -10.10
CA PHE A 63 -27.59 13.33 -10.01
C PHE A 63 -28.81 14.16 -10.40
N THR A 64 -29.36 13.83 -11.56
CA THR A 64 -30.69 14.25 -11.97
C THR A 64 -31.70 13.48 -11.13
N GLU A 65 -32.35 14.13 -10.19
CA GLU A 65 -33.70 13.75 -9.80
C GLU A 65 -34.51 15.02 -9.50
N SER A 66 -35.60 15.12 -10.24
CA SER A 66 -36.51 16.24 -10.34
C SER A 66 -37.46 16.35 -9.15
N ASN A 67 -37.87 17.60 -8.88
CA ASN A 67 -39.02 18.08 -8.10
C ASN A 67 -38.86 18.32 -6.59
N SER A 68 -38.50 19.57 -6.29
CA SER A 68 -39.23 20.59 -5.49
C SER A 68 -40.58 20.17 -4.85
N GLU A 69 -40.99 20.57 -3.64
CA GLU A 69 -40.98 21.88 -2.95
C GLU A 69 -41.08 21.66 -1.42
N GLN A 70 -40.30 22.38 -0.58
CA GLN A 70 -40.73 23.43 0.39
C GLN A 70 -41.90 23.02 1.35
N ALA A 71 -41.91 23.24 2.67
CA ALA A 71 -41.14 24.12 3.56
C ALA A 71 -41.42 23.80 5.05
N SER A 72 -40.54 24.33 5.91
CA SER A 72 -40.78 24.93 7.24
C SER A 72 -40.95 24.11 8.54
N LYS A 73 -40.01 24.43 9.46
CA LYS A 73 -40.12 24.76 10.91
C LYS A 73 -40.31 23.66 11.98
N GLU A 74 -39.21 23.44 12.70
CA GLU A 74 -38.98 23.79 14.13
C GLU A 74 -39.96 23.33 15.25
N SER A 75 -39.31 22.83 16.31
CA SER A 75 -39.67 22.82 17.75
C SER A 75 -40.55 21.72 18.38
N THR A 76 -39.85 20.89 19.18
CA THR A 76 -40.03 20.54 20.61
C THR A 76 -41.20 19.67 21.11
N ASP A 77 -40.76 18.71 21.94
CA ASP A 77 -41.30 18.24 23.22
C ASP A 77 -42.23 17.00 23.31
N SER A 78 -41.59 15.91 23.75
CA SER A 78 -41.90 15.09 24.95
C SER A 78 -43.17 14.22 25.06
N LEU A 79 -42.89 12.95 25.45
CA LEU A 79 -43.67 12.03 26.31
C LEU A 79 -44.97 11.48 25.69
N GLU A 80 -45.40 10.22 25.88
CA GLU A 80 -45.12 9.15 26.82
C GLU A 80 -45.80 7.85 26.26
N LYS A 81 -45.26 6.65 26.60
CA LYS A 81 -45.97 5.40 27.02
C LYS A 81 -47.15 4.83 26.20
N GLU A 82 -47.45 3.52 26.11
CA GLU A 82 -46.94 2.25 26.64
C GLU A 82 -47.75 1.12 25.94
N VAL A 83 -47.13 -0.04 25.70
CA VAL A 83 -47.66 -1.41 26.01
C VAL A 83 -48.84 -2.04 25.20
N VAL A 84 -48.50 -3.16 24.51
CA VAL A 84 -49.15 -4.52 24.56
C VAL A 84 -50.48 -4.70 23.77
N LYS A 85 -50.85 -5.77 23.03
CA LYS A 85 -50.56 -7.23 23.00
C LYS A 85 -51.12 -7.88 21.71
N GLU A 86 -50.67 -9.12 21.45
CA GLU A 86 -51.38 -10.29 20.82
C GLU A 86 -51.97 -10.16 19.40
N GLU A 87 -51.41 -10.85 18.39
CA GLU A 87 -51.56 -12.28 18.05
C GLU A 87 -52.85 -12.55 17.24
N PHE A 88 -52.72 -12.95 15.97
CA PHE A 88 -53.44 -14.11 15.43
C PHE A 88 -52.87 -14.57 14.08
N ARG A 89 -52.73 -15.88 13.98
CA ARG A 89 -52.20 -16.71 12.89
C ARG A 89 -53.13 -16.74 11.67
N SER A 90 -52.57 -17.00 10.49
CA SER A 90 -52.97 -18.19 9.72
C SER A 90 -51.82 -18.70 8.84
N ASN A 91 -51.65 -20.02 8.90
CA ASN A 91 -50.69 -20.87 8.19
C ASN A 91 -51.30 -21.40 6.88
N ALA A 92 -50.40 -21.85 5.98
CA ALA A 92 -50.48 -22.94 4.98
C ALA A 92 -49.97 -22.43 3.60
N VAL A 93 -48.88 -22.86 2.96
CA VAL A 93 -48.07 -24.11 2.95
C VAL A 93 -48.99 -25.32 2.71
N ASP A 94 -48.96 -26.05 1.58
CA ASP A 94 -47.82 -26.47 0.78
C ASP A 94 -48.25 -27.24 -0.49
N LYS A 95 -47.23 -27.56 -1.32
CA LYS A 95 -47.10 -28.69 -2.27
C LYS A 95 -47.83 -28.61 -3.62
N ALA A 96 -47.32 -29.21 -4.71
CA ALA A 96 -46.01 -29.70 -5.16
C ALA A 96 -46.25 -30.40 -6.51
N THR A 97 -45.26 -30.38 -7.41
CA THR A 97 -45.01 -31.35 -8.52
C THR A 97 -46.11 -31.44 -9.61
N ASP A 98 -45.83 -31.62 -10.90
CA ASP A 98 -44.90 -32.56 -11.50
C ASP A 98 -44.66 -32.27 -13.00
N SER A 99 -43.68 -32.99 -13.53
CA SER A 99 -43.02 -32.92 -14.84
C SER A 99 -43.83 -33.44 -16.04
N ALA A 100 -43.42 -33.07 -17.27
CA ALA A 100 -43.28 -33.90 -18.49
C ALA A 100 -43.44 -33.02 -19.76
N SER A 101 -42.42 -32.80 -20.59
CA SER A 101 -41.83 -33.72 -21.60
C SER A 101 -42.75 -34.03 -22.79
N LYS A 102 -42.46 -33.40 -23.95
CA LYS A 102 -42.25 -34.01 -25.30
C LYS A 102 -42.34 -32.93 -26.39
N THR A 103 -41.28 -32.62 -27.15
CA THR A 103 -40.75 -33.26 -28.39
C THR A 103 -41.50 -32.88 -29.68
N VAL A 104 -40.70 -32.66 -30.74
CA VAL A 104 -40.97 -32.73 -32.21
C VAL A 104 -41.49 -31.43 -32.83
N GLU A 105 -40.63 -30.62 -33.46
CA GLU A 105 -40.16 -30.70 -34.87
C GLU A 105 -41.27 -30.55 -35.95
N LYS A 106 -41.21 -29.43 -36.67
CA LYS A 106 -41.28 -29.30 -38.15
C LYS A 106 -41.37 -27.79 -38.45
N ASN A 107 -40.35 -27.12 -38.95
CA ASN A 107 -39.65 -27.23 -40.24
C ASN A 107 -40.52 -26.80 -41.43
N LEU A 108 -39.91 -25.93 -42.24
CA LEU A 108 -40.27 -25.46 -43.59
C LEU A 108 -41.39 -24.42 -43.67
N ASN A 109 -41.35 -23.40 -44.51
CA ASN A 109 -40.37 -22.75 -45.38
C ASN A 109 -41.16 -21.61 -46.06
N HIS A 110 -40.51 -20.85 -46.93
CA HIS A 110 -41.07 -19.85 -47.88
C HIS A 110 -41.04 -18.41 -47.35
N GLN A 111 -40.02 -17.67 -47.80
CA GLN A 111 -40.05 -16.80 -49.01
C GLN A 111 -40.65 -15.45 -48.63
N ASP A 112 -40.09 -14.30 -48.97
CA ASP A 112 -39.22 -13.94 -50.08
C ASP A 112 -38.62 -12.55 -49.77
N LEU A 113 -37.45 -12.27 -50.35
CA LEU A 113 -37.07 -11.03 -51.05
C LEU A 113 -37.58 -9.69 -50.44
N ASN A 114 -36.78 -8.68 -50.13
CA ASN A 114 -35.76 -8.10 -51.00
C ASN A 114 -35.05 -6.92 -50.29
N LYS A 115 -33.72 -6.91 -50.40
CA LYS A 115 -32.82 -5.77 -50.72
C LYS A 115 -32.88 -4.40 -50.00
N ASN A 116 -31.69 -4.09 -49.47
CA ASN A 116 -30.92 -2.83 -49.55
C ASN A 116 -31.13 -1.75 -48.47
N ASN A 117 -30.20 -1.68 -47.51
CA ASN A 117 -29.15 -0.65 -47.58
C ASN A 117 -27.96 -0.91 -46.63
N LYS A 118 -26.78 -0.55 -47.13
CA LYS A 118 -25.44 -0.63 -46.54
C LYS A 118 -25.26 0.33 -45.35
N SER A 119 -24.59 -0.14 -44.29
CA SER A 119 -23.29 0.34 -43.78
C SER A 119 -22.99 -0.43 -42.49
N ILE A 120 -22.12 -1.44 -42.50
CA ILE A 120 -20.73 -1.34 -42.03
C ILE A 120 -20.62 -0.48 -40.77
N GLU A 121 -20.75 -1.12 -39.62
CA GLU A 121 -19.66 -1.23 -38.65
C GLU A 121 -19.70 -2.66 -38.11
N GLN A 122 -19.01 -3.54 -38.84
CA GLN A 122 -18.59 -4.82 -38.31
C GLN A 122 -17.71 -4.52 -37.11
N GLN A 123 -18.20 -4.88 -35.93
CA GLN A 123 -17.39 -5.23 -34.79
C GLN A 123 -16.37 -6.28 -35.30
N GLU A 124 -15.19 -5.82 -35.70
CA GLU A 124 -14.04 -6.67 -35.85
C GLU A 124 -13.79 -7.29 -34.47
N SER A 125 -14.34 -8.48 -34.31
CA SER A 125 -13.79 -9.47 -33.40
C SER A 125 -12.38 -9.78 -33.89
N VAL A 126 -11.43 -8.95 -33.46
CA VAL A 126 -10.02 -9.27 -33.54
C VAL A 126 -9.80 -10.43 -32.56
N SER A 127 -10.10 -11.64 -33.04
CA SER A 127 -9.52 -12.88 -32.55
C SER A 127 -8.05 -12.93 -33.00
N GLY A 128 -7.28 -11.89 -32.68
CA GLY A 128 -5.84 -11.98 -32.56
C GLY A 128 -5.58 -12.59 -31.19
N ALA A 129 -4.77 -13.63 -31.11
CA ALA A 129 -4.32 -14.15 -29.83
C ALA A 129 -3.70 -12.98 -29.05
N LEU A 130 -4.43 -12.44 -28.08
CA LEU A 130 -3.97 -11.39 -27.20
C LEU A 130 -2.75 -11.96 -26.47
N THR A 131 -1.55 -11.47 -26.81
CA THR A 131 -0.33 -11.88 -26.12
C THR A 131 -0.54 -11.58 -24.64
N PRO A 132 -0.30 -12.55 -23.75
CA PRO A 132 -0.55 -12.38 -22.34
C PRO A 132 0.43 -11.35 -21.77
N LEU A 133 -0.09 -10.31 -21.10
CA LEU A 133 0.74 -9.32 -20.43
C LEU A 133 1.39 -9.95 -19.21
N LYS A 134 2.71 -9.87 -19.11
CA LYS A 134 3.46 -10.34 -17.95
C LYS A 134 3.81 -9.16 -17.06
N VAL A 135 3.52 -9.31 -15.77
CA VAL A 135 3.89 -8.35 -14.72
C VAL A 135 4.96 -8.98 -13.86
N ILE A 136 6.11 -8.31 -13.81
CA ILE A 136 7.21 -8.64 -12.94
C ILE A 136 7.16 -7.71 -11.74
N ILE A 137 7.13 -8.29 -10.55
CA ILE A 137 7.11 -7.55 -9.29
C ILE A 137 8.41 -7.84 -8.58
N GLN A 138 9.20 -6.81 -8.30
CA GLN A 138 10.41 -6.92 -7.49
C GLN A 138 10.17 -6.29 -6.14
N TYR A 139 10.39 -7.06 -5.09
CA TYR A 139 10.28 -6.61 -3.72
C TYR A 139 11.67 -6.28 -3.22
N ALA A 140 11.86 -5.02 -2.81
CA ALA A 140 13.16 -4.49 -2.51
C ALA A 140 13.18 -3.74 -1.17
N GLU A 141 14.36 -3.75 -0.58
CA GLU A 141 14.77 -2.92 0.53
C GLU A 141 15.68 -1.81 -0.03
N VAL A 142 15.36 -0.56 0.25
CA VAL A 142 16.04 0.60 -0.34
C VAL A 142 16.55 1.53 0.75
N THR A 143 17.82 1.94 0.66
CA THR A 143 18.41 2.94 1.58
C THR A 143 17.73 4.30 1.42
N SER A 144 17.84 5.19 2.42
CA SER A 144 17.30 6.55 2.25
C SER A 144 17.88 7.26 1.03
N LYS A 145 19.17 7.04 0.71
CA LYS A 145 19.82 7.60 -0.48
C LYS A 145 19.21 7.06 -1.77
N GLY A 146 19.04 5.75 -1.87
CA GLY A 146 18.35 5.12 -3.00
C GLY A 146 16.95 5.67 -3.17
N PHE A 147 16.18 5.75 -2.08
CA PHE A 147 14.81 6.25 -2.09
C PHE A 147 14.72 7.68 -2.63
N TYR A 148 15.55 8.61 -2.15
CA TYR A 148 15.53 9.99 -2.67
C TYR A 148 15.91 10.06 -4.15
N THR A 149 16.79 9.18 -4.62
CA THR A 149 17.11 9.08 -6.04
C THR A 149 15.89 8.63 -6.85
N LEU A 150 15.16 7.60 -6.39
CA LEU A 150 13.92 7.14 -7.05
C LEU A 150 12.84 8.24 -7.06
N VAL A 151 12.73 9.01 -5.97
CA VAL A 151 11.80 10.13 -5.86
C VAL A 151 12.12 11.22 -6.88
N ASP A 152 13.39 11.58 -7.03
CA ASP A 152 13.78 12.61 -7.99
C ASP A 152 13.57 12.14 -9.44
N GLU A 153 13.75 10.85 -9.71
CA GLU A 153 13.41 10.24 -11.00
C GLU A 153 11.91 10.28 -11.29
N ALA A 154 11.06 9.96 -10.31
CA ALA A 154 9.62 10.05 -10.45
C ALA A 154 9.13 11.49 -10.65
N LYS A 155 9.77 12.47 -10.01
CA LYS A 155 9.45 13.88 -10.28
C LYS A 155 9.80 14.27 -11.72
N GLN A 156 10.93 13.77 -12.24
CA GLN A 156 11.35 14.04 -13.62
C GLN A 156 10.43 13.40 -14.66
N SER A 157 9.83 12.24 -14.36
CA SER A 157 8.82 11.62 -15.24
C SER A 157 7.47 12.34 -15.20
N GLY A 158 7.28 13.31 -14.28
CA GLY A 158 6.01 13.97 -14.04
C GLY A 158 5.00 13.12 -13.28
N GLN A 159 5.39 11.91 -12.86
CA GLN A 159 4.53 10.94 -12.19
C GLN A 159 5.10 10.63 -10.82
N PHE A 160 4.88 11.54 -9.87
CA PHE A 160 5.22 11.36 -8.47
C PHE A 160 4.04 11.74 -7.59
N ALA A 161 3.68 10.84 -6.67
CA ALA A 161 2.71 11.10 -5.63
C ALA A 161 3.26 10.64 -4.28
N SER A 162 2.98 11.40 -3.23
CA SER A 162 3.43 11.10 -1.87
C SER A 162 2.36 11.49 -0.85
N SER A 163 2.03 10.54 0.01
CA SER A 163 1.15 10.68 1.17
C SER A 163 1.81 9.93 2.34
N ASP A 164 1.13 8.93 2.92
CA ASP A 164 1.71 7.99 3.90
C ASP A 164 2.69 7.00 3.25
N TYR A 165 2.60 6.86 1.92
CA TYR A 165 3.53 6.14 1.06
C TYR A 165 3.89 7.01 -0.14
N SER A 166 4.99 6.66 -0.82
CA SER A 166 5.38 7.34 -2.06
C SER A 166 5.28 6.40 -3.25
N GLN A 167 4.96 6.94 -4.41
CA GLN A 167 4.84 6.18 -5.64
C GLN A 167 5.16 7.01 -6.86
N GLY A 168 5.55 6.36 -7.94
CA GLY A 168 5.83 7.03 -9.20
C GLY A 168 6.45 6.15 -10.26
N ALA A 169 6.70 6.75 -11.43
CA ALA A 169 7.31 6.08 -12.58
C ALA A 169 8.78 6.47 -12.73
N ILE A 170 9.65 5.48 -12.93
CA ILE A 170 11.08 5.68 -13.16
C ILE A 170 11.37 5.44 -14.64
N ASN A 171 11.97 6.43 -15.29
CA ASN A 171 12.45 6.31 -16.67
C ASN A 171 13.61 5.32 -16.77
N SER A 172 13.64 4.47 -17.81
CA SER A 172 14.66 3.43 -17.98
C SER A 172 14.85 2.59 -16.71
N GLY A 173 13.73 2.19 -16.11
CA GLY A 173 13.66 1.74 -14.72
C GLY A 173 14.56 0.56 -14.41
N GLU A 174 14.64 -0.45 -15.28
CA GLU A 174 15.54 -1.58 -15.07
C GLU A 174 17.01 -1.17 -14.96
N GLN A 175 17.47 -0.27 -15.84
CA GLN A 175 18.86 0.18 -15.85
C GLN A 175 19.14 1.00 -14.60
N LYS A 176 18.21 1.88 -14.19
CA LYS A 176 18.36 2.68 -12.97
C LYS A 176 18.39 1.82 -11.72
N ILE A 177 17.52 0.82 -11.61
CA ILE A 177 17.51 -0.13 -10.50
C ILE A 177 18.85 -0.89 -10.45
N LYS A 178 19.37 -1.36 -11.59
CA LYS A 178 20.68 -2.02 -11.68
C LYS A 178 21.84 -1.08 -11.27
N ASN A 179 21.82 0.18 -11.71
CA ASN A 179 22.85 1.16 -11.38
C ASN A 179 22.82 1.56 -9.88
N LEU A 180 21.64 1.47 -9.25
CA LEU A 180 21.44 1.70 -7.83
C LEU A 180 21.59 0.44 -6.98
N ALA A 181 22.20 -0.63 -7.49
CA ALA A 181 22.42 -1.88 -6.75
C ALA A 181 23.05 -1.72 -5.35
N PRO A 182 23.97 -0.75 -5.09
CA PRO A 182 24.47 -0.53 -3.73
C PRO A 182 23.41 0.00 -2.75
N ASP A 183 22.38 0.67 -3.26
CA ASP A 183 21.33 1.33 -2.49
C ASP A 183 19.98 0.57 -2.53
N ILE A 184 19.87 -0.47 -3.38
CA ILE A 184 18.66 -1.28 -3.59
C ILE A 184 19.02 -2.76 -3.46
N THR A 185 18.45 -3.43 -2.46
CA THR A 185 18.56 -4.88 -2.28
C THR A 185 17.24 -5.54 -2.65
N ILE A 186 17.20 -6.27 -3.75
CA ILE A 186 16.04 -7.07 -4.16
C ILE A 186 16.10 -8.42 -3.44
N TYR A 187 15.06 -8.77 -2.68
CA TYR A 187 15.01 -10.00 -1.90
C TYR A 187 14.03 -11.04 -2.47
N ALA A 188 13.02 -10.60 -3.23
CA ALA A 188 12.06 -11.49 -3.88
C ALA A 188 11.58 -10.94 -5.24
N LYS A 189 11.21 -11.85 -6.14
CA LYS A 189 10.69 -11.54 -7.47
C LYS A 189 9.49 -12.43 -7.79
N ASP A 190 8.35 -11.82 -8.08
CA ASP A 190 7.14 -12.49 -8.51
C ASP A 190 6.91 -12.24 -10.01
N ASN A 191 6.43 -13.26 -10.73
CA ASN A 191 5.98 -13.11 -12.11
C ASN A 191 4.49 -13.47 -12.16
N LYS A 192 3.66 -12.55 -12.61
CA LYS A 192 2.21 -12.74 -12.82
C LYS A 192 1.91 -12.63 -14.30
N GLN A 193 1.06 -13.51 -14.80
CA GLN A 193 0.58 -13.48 -16.17
C GLN A 193 -0.88 -13.04 -16.16
N ILE A 194 -1.20 -11.97 -16.87
CA ILE A 194 -2.54 -11.40 -16.94
C ILE A 194 -3.19 -11.84 -18.24
N ALA A 195 -4.09 -12.82 -18.13
CA ALA A 195 -4.92 -13.23 -19.25
C ALA A 195 -5.94 -12.13 -19.57
N ASN A 196 -6.11 -11.82 -20.85
CA ASN A 196 -7.18 -10.96 -21.38
C ASN A 196 -7.19 -9.50 -20.91
N TYR A 197 -6.12 -8.97 -20.31
CA TYR A 197 -5.98 -7.53 -19.97
C TYR A 197 -7.12 -6.93 -19.14
N LEU A 198 -7.84 -7.72 -18.34
CA LEU A 198 -8.92 -7.21 -17.50
C LEU A 198 -8.41 -6.96 -16.08
N ASN A 199 -8.45 -7.98 -15.22
CA ASN A 199 -8.09 -7.86 -13.83
C ASN A 199 -7.21 -9.03 -13.41
N ALA A 200 -6.24 -8.75 -12.54
CA ALA A 200 -5.45 -9.78 -11.86
C ALA A 200 -5.47 -9.51 -10.35
N SER A 201 -5.72 -10.57 -9.57
CA SER A 201 -5.63 -10.50 -8.12
C SER A 201 -4.80 -11.65 -7.58
N TRP A 202 -4.04 -11.38 -6.52
CA TRP A 202 -3.28 -12.40 -5.82
C TRP A 202 -3.11 -12.03 -4.35
N PHE A 203 -2.86 -13.06 -3.54
CA PHE A 203 -2.68 -12.95 -2.11
C PHE A 203 -1.32 -13.49 -1.70
N ASN A 204 -0.63 -12.73 -0.85
CA ASN A 204 0.63 -13.10 -0.21
C ASN A 204 0.41 -13.04 1.31
N GLY A 205 0.44 -14.18 2.01
CA GLY A 205 0.31 -14.19 3.47
C GLY A 205 -0.21 -15.50 4.04
N LEU A 206 -0.65 -15.44 5.29
CA LEU A 206 -1.22 -16.55 6.03
C LEU A 206 -2.71 -16.69 5.69
N LYS A 207 -3.05 -17.81 5.04
CA LYS A 207 -4.43 -18.18 4.77
C LYS A 207 -5.07 -18.83 6.00
N SER A 208 -6.29 -18.44 6.29
CA SER A 208 -7.14 -19.06 7.30
C SER A 208 -8.16 -19.99 6.64
N SER A 209 -8.91 -20.75 7.44
CA SER A 209 -10.07 -21.52 6.97
C SER A 209 -11.22 -20.61 6.51
N ASN A 210 -11.20 -19.34 6.88
CA ASN A 210 -12.13 -18.31 6.43
C ASN A 210 -11.34 -17.12 5.89
N GLU A 211 -11.55 -16.77 4.62
CA GLU A 211 -10.84 -15.66 3.93
C GLU A 211 -10.96 -14.31 4.67
N SER A 212 -12.06 -14.11 5.41
CA SER A 212 -12.23 -12.94 6.29
C SER A 212 -11.23 -12.87 7.45
N ASN A 213 -10.42 -13.91 7.68
CA ASN A 213 -9.36 -13.95 8.68
C ASN A 213 -7.95 -14.03 8.07
N ASP A 214 -7.82 -13.94 6.74
CA ASP A 214 -6.51 -13.95 6.09
C ASP A 214 -5.67 -12.75 6.55
N ILE A 215 -4.37 -12.97 6.76
CA ILE A 215 -3.40 -11.97 7.19
C ILE A 215 -2.31 -11.88 6.13
N GLY A 216 -2.11 -10.70 5.55
CA GLY A 216 -1.15 -10.55 4.47
C GLY A 216 -1.43 -9.37 3.57
N LEU A 217 -0.94 -9.45 2.33
CA LEU A 217 -1.21 -8.50 1.25
C LEU A 217 -2.16 -9.14 0.25
N SER A 218 -3.31 -8.51 0.04
CA SER A 218 -4.13 -8.74 -1.16
C SER A 218 -3.77 -7.67 -2.19
N THR A 219 -3.40 -8.08 -3.39
CA THR A 219 -3.11 -7.14 -4.48
C THR A 219 -4.13 -7.33 -5.60
N GLU A 220 -4.68 -6.23 -6.07
CA GLU A 220 -5.57 -6.14 -7.22
C GLU A 220 -4.94 -5.18 -8.24
N LEU A 221 -4.86 -5.63 -9.49
CA LEU A 221 -4.33 -4.87 -10.61
C LEU A 221 -5.35 -4.89 -11.73
N ILE A 222 -5.85 -3.71 -12.10
CA ILE A 222 -6.87 -3.51 -13.13
C ILE A 222 -6.19 -2.83 -14.31
N ILE A 223 -6.09 -3.51 -15.44
CA ILE A 223 -5.50 -2.94 -16.66
C ILE A 223 -6.60 -2.17 -17.40
N LYS A 224 -6.44 -0.85 -17.53
CA LYS A 224 -7.37 0.01 -18.26
C LYS A 224 -7.07 0.05 -19.75
N SER A 225 -5.79 0.07 -20.09
CA SER A 225 -5.31 0.10 -21.47
C SER A 225 -3.89 -0.47 -21.54
N ALA A 226 -3.59 -1.22 -22.61
CA ALA A 226 -2.25 -1.75 -22.86
C ALA A 226 -1.94 -1.75 -24.37
N SER A 227 -1.33 -0.68 -24.88
CA SER A 227 -0.87 -0.56 -26.27
C SER A 227 0.65 -0.80 -26.38
N GLU A 228 1.24 -0.71 -27.56
CA GLU A 228 2.66 -1.03 -27.76
C GLU A 228 3.59 -0.09 -26.96
N GLY A 229 4.05 -0.55 -25.80
CA GLY A 229 4.93 0.22 -24.92
C GLY A 229 4.20 1.31 -24.13
N HIS A 230 2.87 1.20 -23.95
CA HIS A 230 2.12 2.09 -23.06
C HIS A 230 1.08 1.31 -22.28
N ILE A 231 1.07 1.47 -20.95
CA ILE A 231 0.20 0.74 -20.03
C ILE A 231 -0.42 1.71 -19.04
N ILE A 232 -1.75 1.69 -18.99
CA ILE A 232 -2.54 2.39 -17.99
C ILE A 232 -3.21 1.33 -17.11
N ALA A 233 -2.98 1.40 -15.81
CA ALA A 233 -3.56 0.47 -14.84
C ALA A 233 -3.83 1.14 -13.50
N ASP A 234 -4.76 0.57 -12.73
CA ASP A 234 -4.95 0.88 -11.32
C ASP A 234 -4.43 -0.28 -10.47
N LEU A 235 -3.69 0.06 -9.43
CA LEU A 235 -3.14 -0.87 -8.46
C LEU A 235 -3.78 -0.61 -7.09
N LYS A 236 -4.25 -1.68 -6.44
CA LYS A 236 -4.65 -1.65 -5.04
C LYS A 236 -3.91 -2.74 -4.28
N ILE A 237 -3.22 -2.37 -3.20
CA ILE A 237 -2.64 -3.32 -2.25
C ILE A 237 -3.33 -3.10 -0.91
N SER A 238 -4.00 -4.13 -0.41
CA SER A 238 -4.62 -4.14 0.91
C SER A 238 -3.75 -4.95 1.88
N LYS A 239 -3.11 -4.28 2.83
CA LYS A 239 -2.37 -4.93 3.93
C LYS A 239 -3.31 -5.18 5.09
N LYS A 240 -3.57 -6.45 5.38
CA LYS A 240 -4.42 -6.89 6.49
C LYS A 240 -3.61 -7.56 7.59
N PHE A 241 -3.89 -7.18 8.83
CA PHE A 241 -3.19 -7.68 10.01
C PHE A 241 -4.14 -7.75 11.20
N GLN A 242 -3.79 -8.59 12.18
CA GLN A 242 -4.56 -8.71 13.41
C GLN A 242 -4.04 -7.69 14.44
N VAL A 243 -4.98 -6.99 15.08
CA VAL A 243 -4.75 -6.08 16.20
C VAL A 243 -5.20 -6.71 17.50
N ASN A 244 -4.68 -6.24 18.63
CA ASN A 244 -4.97 -6.72 19.99
C ASN A 244 -4.65 -8.20 20.23
N LEU A 245 -3.38 -8.48 20.51
CA LEU A 245 -2.86 -9.83 20.79
C LEU A 245 -3.16 -10.33 22.21
N SER A 246 -3.73 -9.46 23.04
CA SER A 246 -4.02 -9.71 24.45
C SER A 246 -5.04 -10.83 24.64
N GLU A 247 -5.86 -11.10 23.62
CA GLU A 247 -6.90 -12.13 23.65
C GLU A 247 -6.62 -13.16 22.55
N PRO A 248 -6.33 -14.42 22.90
CA PRO A 248 -6.01 -15.48 21.92
C PRO A 248 -7.09 -15.78 20.87
N ASN A 249 -8.28 -15.18 21.02
CA ASN A 249 -9.45 -15.36 20.16
C ASN A 249 -10.03 -14.03 19.62
N SER A 250 -9.38 -12.89 19.85
CA SER A 250 -9.88 -11.63 19.28
C SER A 250 -9.69 -11.64 17.76
N LYS A 251 -10.81 -11.72 17.04
CA LYS A 251 -10.87 -11.55 15.58
C LYS A 251 -10.85 -10.07 15.20
N SER A 252 -10.00 -9.28 15.85
CA SER A 252 -9.85 -7.87 15.49
C SER A 252 -8.80 -7.76 14.40
N PHE A 253 -9.26 -7.64 13.16
CA PHE A 253 -8.43 -7.38 12.00
C PHE A 253 -8.55 -5.92 11.58
N GLN A 254 -7.46 -5.35 11.09
CA GLN A 254 -7.45 -4.05 10.43
C GLN A 254 -6.79 -4.19 9.06
N SER A 255 -7.18 -3.29 8.16
CA SER A 255 -6.65 -3.23 6.81
C SER A 255 -6.18 -1.80 6.49
N ILE A 256 -5.08 -1.69 5.78
CA ILE A 256 -4.56 -0.45 5.21
C ILE A 256 -4.48 -0.63 3.69
N ASP A 257 -5.09 0.29 2.96
CA ASP A 257 -5.11 0.27 1.50
C ASP A 257 -4.06 1.24 0.91
N TYR A 258 -3.30 0.74 -0.05
CA TYR A 258 -2.32 1.48 -0.85
C TYR A 258 -2.83 1.50 -2.29
N LEU A 259 -3.05 2.69 -2.82
CA LEU A 259 -3.69 2.91 -4.11
C LEU A 259 -2.69 3.56 -5.06
N GLY A 260 -2.44 2.91 -6.18
CA GLY A 260 -1.57 3.36 -7.25
C GLY A 260 -2.33 3.59 -8.55
N SER A 261 -1.94 4.63 -9.27
CA SER A 261 -2.34 4.84 -10.66
C SER A 261 -1.10 4.76 -11.52
N ILE A 262 -1.08 3.79 -12.42
CA ILE A 262 0.06 3.41 -13.24
C ILE A 262 -0.20 3.95 -14.65
N ASP A 263 0.69 4.80 -15.13
CA ASP A 263 0.71 5.29 -16.51
C ASP A 263 2.15 5.15 -17.06
N LEU A 264 2.49 3.96 -17.54
CA LEU A 264 3.87 3.64 -17.93
C LEU A 264 4.05 3.67 -19.44
N GLN A 265 5.06 4.41 -19.88
CA GLN A 265 5.65 4.30 -21.20
C GLN A 265 6.67 3.14 -21.25
N ARG A 266 7.21 2.90 -22.45
CA ARG A 266 8.21 1.86 -22.70
C ARG A 266 9.41 2.06 -21.78
N ASP A 267 9.93 0.95 -21.25
CA ASP A 267 11.07 0.90 -20.35
C ASP A 267 10.90 1.64 -19.01
N GLN A 268 9.70 2.14 -18.70
CA GLN A 268 9.41 2.69 -17.38
C GLN A 268 9.08 1.58 -16.38
N VAL A 269 9.38 1.84 -15.11
CA VAL A 269 9.02 0.98 -13.99
C VAL A 269 8.23 1.80 -12.97
N TYR A 270 7.11 1.26 -12.52
CA TYR A 270 6.35 1.86 -11.43
C TYR A 270 6.90 1.40 -10.09
N PHE A 271 6.95 2.28 -9.09
CA PHE A 271 7.25 1.91 -7.72
C PHE A 271 6.20 2.41 -6.74
N ILE A 272 6.06 1.69 -5.63
CA ILE A 272 5.29 2.09 -4.45
C ILE A 272 6.06 1.72 -3.18
N THR A 273 6.11 2.61 -2.20
CA THR A 273 6.92 2.44 -0.98
C THR A 273 6.07 2.20 0.27
N ASN A 274 6.71 1.82 1.37
CA ASN A 274 6.08 1.71 2.71
C ASN A 274 4.85 0.79 2.77
N VAL A 275 4.69 -0.12 1.81
CA VAL A 275 3.65 -1.15 1.84
C VAL A 275 3.87 -2.06 3.04
N LEU A 276 5.12 -2.50 3.21
CA LEU A 276 5.57 -3.22 4.40
C LEU A 276 6.18 -2.23 5.39
N THR A 277 5.84 -2.43 6.66
CA THR A 277 6.29 -1.64 7.81
C THR A 277 6.58 -2.58 8.97
N THR A 278 7.46 -2.19 9.88
CA THR A 278 7.84 -3.01 11.05
C THR A 278 6.70 -3.17 12.07
N LEU A 279 5.79 -2.21 12.09
CA LEU A 279 4.53 -2.24 12.83
C LEU A 279 3.37 -2.20 11.84
N PRO A 280 2.22 -2.83 12.11
CA PRO A 280 1.82 -3.52 13.35
C PRO A 280 1.92 -5.06 13.31
N MET A 281 2.59 -5.68 12.32
CA MET A 281 2.57 -7.15 12.11
C MET A 281 3.52 -7.96 13.03
N ILE A 282 3.95 -7.41 14.16
CA ILE A 282 5.01 -7.99 15.01
C ILE A 282 4.68 -9.42 15.44
N ALA A 283 3.44 -9.70 15.85
CA ALA A 283 3.07 -11.02 16.35
C ALA A 283 3.03 -12.11 15.27
N GLN A 284 2.76 -11.72 14.03
CA GLN A 284 2.67 -12.66 12.91
C GLN A 284 3.98 -12.73 12.13
N GLN A 285 4.97 -11.92 12.52
CA GLN A 285 6.23 -11.76 11.81
C GLN A 285 6.98 -13.08 11.65
N GLU A 286 7.03 -13.91 12.69
CA GLU A 286 7.71 -15.21 12.64
C GLU A 286 7.20 -16.08 11.49
N TYR A 287 5.87 -16.20 11.36
CA TYR A 287 5.23 -16.98 10.32
C TYR A 287 5.32 -16.31 8.94
N LEU A 288 5.12 -14.99 8.89
CA LEU A 288 5.09 -14.24 7.64
C LEU A 288 6.45 -14.17 6.96
N THR A 289 7.56 -14.08 7.70
CA THR A 289 8.90 -13.89 7.12
C THR A 289 9.37 -15.03 6.20
N SER A 290 8.64 -16.14 6.14
CA SER A 290 8.85 -17.26 5.21
C SER A 290 8.13 -17.11 3.87
N ILE A 291 7.32 -16.06 3.71
CA ILE A 291 6.43 -15.82 2.57
C ILE A 291 6.82 -14.50 1.90
N SER A 292 7.06 -14.50 0.59
CA SER A 292 7.22 -13.26 -0.19
C SER A 292 5.93 -12.43 -0.13
N PRO A 293 5.99 -11.11 0.09
CA PRO A 293 7.19 -10.25 0.15
C PRO A 293 7.71 -9.94 1.56
N PHE A 294 7.34 -10.72 2.57
CA PHE A 294 7.64 -10.44 3.98
C PHE A 294 9.05 -10.84 4.41
N GLU A 295 9.91 -11.40 3.53
CA GLU A 295 11.29 -11.71 3.92
C GLU A 295 12.08 -10.49 4.38
N ILE A 296 11.73 -9.29 3.91
CA ILE A 296 12.31 -8.01 4.37
C ILE A 296 12.20 -7.81 5.88
N LEU A 297 11.19 -8.41 6.52
CA LEU A 297 11.02 -8.36 7.97
C LEU A 297 12.13 -9.10 8.73
N LYS A 298 13.04 -9.81 8.06
CA LYS A 298 14.27 -10.37 8.64
C LYS A 298 15.42 -9.36 8.70
N SER A 299 15.43 -8.35 7.82
CA SER A 299 16.50 -7.36 7.71
C SER A 299 16.60 -6.48 8.97
N ILE A 300 17.83 -6.34 9.48
CA ILE A 300 18.12 -5.45 10.61
C ILE A 300 17.97 -3.98 10.22
N ASN A 301 18.41 -3.63 9.01
CA ASN A 301 18.34 -2.25 8.51
C ASN A 301 16.87 -1.82 8.34
N PHE A 302 16.02 -2.72 7.85
CA PHE A 302 14.59 -2.47 7.78
C PHE A 302 13.95 -2.35 9.17
N LYS A 303 14.29 -3.24 10.11
CA LYS A 303 13.80 -3.19 11.50
C LYS A 303 14.18 -1.91 12.23
N THR A 304 15.37 -1.38 11.96
CA THR A 304 15.88 -0.15 12.57
C THR A 304 15.42 1.12 11.84
N GLY A 305 14.77 0.99 10.68
CA GLY A 305 14.27 2.11 9.88
C GLY A 305 15.33 2.81 9.03
N GLU A 306 16.49 2.17 8.82
CA GLU A 306 17.55 2.68 7.93
C GLU A 306 17.18 2.51 6.45
N THR A 307 16.27 1.59 6.17
CA THR A 307 15.79 1.27 4.82
C THR A 307 14.27 1.25 4.75
N ILE A 308 13.77 1.31 3.53
CA ILE A 308 12.35 1.44 3.18
C ILE A 308 11.97 0.26 2.29
N SER A 309 10.75 -0.26 2.47
CA SER A 309 10.19 -1.26 1.56
C SER A 309 9.75 -0.58 0.26
N VAL A 310 10.15 -1.13 -0.88
CA VAL A 310 9.80 -0.63 -2.22
C VAL A 310 9.40 -1.79 -3.10
N PHE A 311 8.22 -1.70 -3.71
CA PHE A 311 7.73 -2.68 -4.67
C PHE A 311 7.81 -2.07 -6.06
N PHE A 312 8.57 -2.70 -6.95
CA PHE A 312 8.69 -2.30 -8.35
C PHE A 312 7.79 -3.17 -9.22
N TYR A 313 7.06 -2.54 -10.14
CA TYR A 313 6.20 -3.20 -11.12
C TYR A 313 6.73 -2.91 -12.52
N HIS A 314 7.16 -3.96 -13.19
CA HIS A 314 7.61 -3.95 -14.57
C HIS A 314 6.64 -4.77 -15.43
N PHE A 315 6.37 -4.29 -16.63
CA PHE A 315 5.41 -4.91 -17.53
C PHE A 315 6.08 -5.30 -18.84
N GLU A 316 5.95 -6.56 -19.21
CA GLU A 316 6.46 -7.17 -20.44
C GLU A 316 5.28 -7.70 -21.27
N LYS A 317 5.34 -7.51 -22.59
CA LYS A 317 4.38 -8.07 -23.55
C LYS A 317 4.94 -9.31 -24.25
#